data_AF-A0A8T7BQQ8-F1
#
_entry.id   AF-A0A8T7BQQ8-F1
#
_cell.length_a   1.000
_cell.length_b   1.000
_cell.length_c   1.000
_cell.angle_alpha   90.00
_cell.angle_beta   90.00
_cell.angle_gamma   90.00
#
_symmetry.space_group_name_H-M   'P 1'
#
loop_
_entity.id
_entity.type
_entity.pdbx_description
1 polymer ?
#
loop_
_entity_poly.entity_id
_entity_poly.type
_entity_poly.pdbx_seq_one_letter_code
_entity_poly.pdbx_strand_id
1 'polypeptide(L)'
;MFRRFRKANKPKLFLMIAGFPALMVLLAIPVPQGICAEAKRINSAAIIDEAFGTGPIKSFLVQRDGELIIEAHRMGMQSDRMTNIKSVSKSIISLLVGIAIEQGHLQGVQQSIGDFFPDYFKNRPDAEKQAITIQDLLTMRAGLASTSRHNYGRWVLSDNWAEYVLARPLVEQPGGEMVYSTGTTHL
;
A
#
# COMPACT_ATOMS: atom_id res chain seq x y z
N MET A 1 9.31 64.94 6.45
CA MET A 1 8.65 64.02 7.40
C MET A 1 8.70 62.62 6.79
N PHE A 2 9.47 61.73 7.41
CA PHE A 2 9.74 60.36 6.96
C PHE A 2 8.51 59.45 7.10
N ARG A 3 8.26 58.58 6.11
CA ARG A 3 8.08 57.13 6.35
C ARG A 3 8.07 56.32 5.04
N ARG A 4 9.15 55.56 4.87
CA ARG A 4 9.30 54.44 3.92
C ARG A 4 8.29 53.34 4.26
N PHE A 5 7.49 52.91 3.27
CA PHE A 5 6.81 51.62 3.30
C PHE A 5 7.86 50.50 3.13
N ARG A 6 7.98 49.63 4.13
CA ARG A 6 8.77 48.39 4.04
C ARG A 6 8.06 47.42 3.10
N LYS A 7 8.78 46.97 2.06
CA LYS A 7 8.47 45.75 1.29
C LYS A 7 8.48 44.55 2.24
N ALA A 8 7.36 43.86 2.36
CA ALA A 8 7.32 42.50 2.90
C ALA A 8 7.39 41.51 1.74
N ASN A 9 8.45 40.71 1.71
CA ASN A 9 8.59 39.53 0.87
C ASN A 9 7.47 38.53 1.23
N LYS A 10 6.54 38.28 0.31
CA LYS A 10 5.66 37.11 0.39
C LYS A 10 6.45 35.91 -0.14
N PRO A 11 6.53 34.77 0.57
CA PRO A 11 7.03 33.55 -0.03
C PRO A 11 6.07 33.12 -1.14
N LYS A 12 6.58 32.99 -2.36
CA LYS A 12 5.85 32.37 -3.47
C LYS A 12 5.82 30.86 -3.19
N LEU A 13 4.65 30.34 -2.85
CA LEU A 13 4.43 28.90 -2.79
C LEU A 13 4.40 28.37 -4.24
N PHE A 14 5.43 27.61 -4.60
CA PHE A 14 5.51 26.91 -5.87
C PHE A 14 4.77 25.58 -5.70
N LEU A 15 3.58 25.45 -6.28
CA LEU A 15 2.83 24.20 -6.30
C LEU A 15 3.33 23.38 -7.51
N MET A 16 4.21 22.42 -7.26
CA MET A 16 4.59 21.40 -8.24
C MET A 16 3.70 20.17 -8.00
N ILE A 17 2.71 19.95 -8.85
CA ILE A 17 1.89 18.73 -8.81
C ILE A 17 2.71 17.61 -9.44
N ALA A 18 3.43 16.85 -8.61
CA ALA A 18 4.00 15.57 -9.00
C ALA A 18 2.99 14.47 -8.66
N GLY A 19 2.37 13.89 -9.68
CA GLY A 19 1.53 12.72 -9.52
C GLY A 19 2.37 11.48 -9.23
N PHE A 20 2.26 10.93 -8.02
CA PHE A 20 2.74 9.58 -7.68
C PHE A 20 1.72 8.89 -6.75
N PRO A 21 1.55 7.55 -6.84
CA PRO A 21 0.44 6.84 -6.20
C PRO A 21 0.78 6.46 -4.75
N ALA A 22 -0.22 6.64 -3.87
CA ALA A 22 -0.40 6.00 -2.57
C ALA A 22 0.88 5.50 -1.85
N LEU A 23 1.62 6.43 -1.25
CA LEU A 23 2.58 6.15 -0.20
C LEU A 23 1.83 6.10 1.14
N MET A 24 1.66 4.90 1.71
CA MET A 24 1.25 4.79 3.11
C MET A 24 2.49 5.07 3.95
N VAL A 25 2.63 6.32 4.40
CA VAL A 25 3.74 6.75 5.25
C VAL A 25 3.44 6.28 6.68
N LEU A 26 4.12 5.21 7.13
CA LEU A 26 4.21 4.90 8.56
C LEU A 26 5.40 5.69 9.13
N LEU A 27 5.16 6.93 9.56
CA LEU A 27 6.17 7.72 10.28
C LEU A 27 6.22 7.24 11.73
N ALA A 28 7.18 6.37 12.06
CA ALA A 28 7.59 6.14 13.43
C ALA A 28 8.43 7.32 13.90
N ILE A 29 7.80 8.36 14.43
CA ILE A 29 8.49 9.46 15.08
C ILE A 29 8.77 9.03 16.53
N PRO A 30 10.03 8.91 16.97
CA PRO A 30 10.32 8.68 18.38
C PRO A 30 9.84 9.90 19.17
N VAL A 31 8.81 9.70 20.00
CA VAL A 31 8.28 10.76 20.89
C VAL A 31 9.28 10.97 22.02
N PRO A 32 9.93 12.14 22.15
CA PRO A 32 10.80 12.40 23.29
C PRO A 32 9.95 12.40 24.57
N GLN A 33 10.38 11.66 25.58
CA GLN A 33 9.67 11.43 26.85
C GLN A 33 9.52 12.69 27.75
N GLY A 34 9.63 13.89 27.19
CA GLY A 34 9.57 15.17 27.91
C GLY A 34 8.36 16.07 27.59
N ILE A 35 7.45 15.69 26.69
CA ILE A 35 6.28 16.52 26.28
C ILE A 35 4.96 15.97 26.85
N CYS A 36 4.97 15.38 28.04
CA CYS A 36 3.77 14.78 28.65
C CYS A 36 2.85 15.75 29.41
N ALA A 37 3.12 17.06 29.43
CA ALA A 37 2.36 18.00 30.27
C ALA A 37 1.51 19.04 29.53
N GLU A 38 1.35 18.95 28.21
CA GLU A 38 0.39 19.80 27.49
C GLU A 38 -0.24 19.07 26.30
N ALA A 39 -0.79 17.88 26.57
CA ALA A 39 -1.74 17.26 25.67
C ALA A 39 -2.99 18.14 25.64
N LYS A 40 -3.04 19.10 24.71
CA LYS A 40 -4.29 19.67 24.21
C LYS A 40 -5.25 18.49 24.03
N ARG A 41 -6.37 18.48 24.77
CA ARG A 41 -7.46 17.52 24.52
C ARG A 41 -7.67 17.48 23.01
N ILE A 42 -7.56 16.30 22.40
CA ILE A 42 -7.80 16.13 20.97
C ILE A 42 -9.20 16.70 20.71
N ASN A 43 -9.28 17.77 19.92
CA ASN A 43 -10.56 18.33 19.53
C ASN A 43 -11.10 17.46 18.40
N SER A 44 -11.69 16.33 18.77
CA SER A 44 -12.21 15.34 17.82
C SER A 44 -13.19 15.97 16.84
N ALA A 45 -14.02 16.93 17.27
CA ALA A 45 -14.98 17.62 16.41
C ALA A 45 -14.28 18.40 15.28
N ALA A 46 -13.27 19.22 15.60
CA ALA A 46 -12.54 19.98 14.59
C ALA A 46 -11.79 19.07 13.59
N ILE A 47 -11.22 17.96 14.07
CA ILE A 47 -10.52 16.97 13.22
C ILE A 47 -11.52 16.25 12.31
N ILE A 48 -12.67 15.86 12.84
CA ILE A 48 -13.74 15.21 12.08
C ILE A 48 -14.26 16.16 10.98
N ASP A 49 -14.49 17.42 11.31
CA ASP A 49 -14.95 18.43 10.35
C ASP A 49 -13.92 18.69 9.25
N GLU A 50 -12.65 18.80 9.62
CA GLU A 50 -11.56 18.94 8.65
C GLU A 50 -11.46 17.70 7.75
N ALA A 51 -11.44 16.50 8.33
CA ALA A 51 -11.35 15.24 7.59
C ALA A 51 -12.47 15.13 6.56
N PHE A 52 -13.72 15.32 6.97
CA PHE A 52 -14.85 15.26 6.05
C PHE A 52 -14.98 16.47 5.12
N GLY A 53 -14.28 17.58 5.41
CA GLY A 53 -14.14 18.72 4.51
C GLY A 53 -13.20 18.47 3.34
N THR A 54 -12.30 17.47 3.43
CA THR A 54 -11.32 17.17 2.38
C THR A 54 -11.89 16.47 1.14
N GLY A 55 -13.10 15.93 1.21
CA GLY A 55 -13.70 15.20 0.10
C GLY A 55 -14.72 14.15 0.54
N PRO A 56 -15.03 13.16 -0.33
CA PRO A 56 -16.08 12.18 -0.10
C PRO A 56 -15.66 11.06 0.87
N ILE A 57 -15.09 11.42 2.03
CA ILE A 57 -14.79 10.48 3.11
C ILE A 57 -16.13 10.02 3.72
N LYS A 58 -16.30 8.70 3.83
CA LYS A 58 -17.53 8.10 4.38
C LYS A 58 -17.38 7.62 5.82
N SER A 59 -16.16 7.25 6.23
CA SER A 59 -15.81 6.83 7.58
C SER A 59 -14.43 7.35 7.92
N PHE A 60 -14.24 7.83 9.15
CA PHE A 60 -12.97 8.32 9.68
C PHE A 60 -12.77 7.76 11.09
N LEU A 61 -11.67 7.03 11.29
CA LEU A 61 -11.34 6.40 12.56
C LEU A 61 -9.89 6.71 12.93
N VAL A 62 -9.64 6.98 14.22
CA VAL A 62 -8.30 7.14 14.78
C VAL A 62 -8.17 6.26 16.01
N GLN A 63 -7.24 5.31 15.95
CA GLN A 63 -6.89 4.43 17.05
C GLN A 63 -5.46 4.73 17.52
N ARG A 64 -5.24 4.71 18.82
CA ARG A 64 -3.93 4.87 19.44
C ARG A 64 -3.83 3.97 20.65
N ASP A 65 -2.72 3.25 20.79
CA ASP A 65 -2.45 2.38 21.95
C ASP A 65 -3.59 1.36 22.20
N GLY A 66 -4.23 0.88 21.13
CA GLY A 66 -5.37 -0.03 21.19
C GLY A 66 -6.73 0.63 21.41
N GLU A 67 -6.77 1.91 21.78
CA GLU A 67 -8.00 2.66 22.07
C GLU A 67 -8.50 3.45 20.86
N LEU A 68 -9.79 3.34 20.56
CA LEU A 68 -10.46 4.12 19.52
C LEU A 68 -10.79 5.52 20.07
N ILE A 69 -10.04 6.52 19.61
CA ILE A 69 -10.15 7.91 20.09
C ILE A 69 -11.19 8.70 19.26
N ILE A 70 -11.28 8.40 17.96
CA ILE A 70 -12.23 9.03 17.05
C ILE A 70 -12.90 7.94 16.22
N GLU A 71 -14.22 7.99 16.13
CA GLU A 71 -15.03 7.25 15.18
C GLU A 71 -16.12 8.16 14.66
N ALA A 72 -16.17 8.35 13.34
CA ALA A 72 -17.18 9.17 12.70
C ALA A 72 -17.56 8.61 11.34
N HIS A 73 -18.85 8.66 11.02
CA HIS A 73 -19.42 8.15 9.78
C HIS A 73 -20.33 9.17 9.10
N ARG A 74 -20.44 9.09 7.78
CA ARG A 74 -21.35 9.87 6.94
C ARG A 74 -22.06 8.96 5.94
N MET A 75 -23.10 9.50 5.28
CA MET A 75 -23.79 8.85 4.16
C MET A 75 -24.33 7.43 4.48
N GLY A 76 -24.77 7.21 5.73
CA GLY A 76 -25.30 5.92 6.17
C GLY A 76 -24.26 4.80 6.26
N MET A 77 -22.96 5.12 6.36
CA MET A 77 -21.96 4.15 6.79
C MET A 77 -22.10 3.87 8.28
N GLN A 78 -21.72 2.66 8.67
CA GLN A 78 -21.63 2.16 10.04
C GLN A 78 -20.40 1.25 10.14
N SER A 79 -19.92 0.99 11.35
CA SER A 79 -18.69 0.22 11.62
C SER A 79 -18.78 -1.23 11.12
N ASP A 80 -19.99 -1.80 11.08
CA ASP A 80 -20.27 -3.18 10.64
C ASP A 80 -20.57 -3.31 9.14
N ARG A 81 -20.59 -2.19 8.40
CA ARG A 81 -20.95 -2.20 6.99
C ARG A 81 -19.78 -2.64 6.11
N MET A 82 -19.94 -3.77 5.44
CA MET A 82 -18.98 -4.28 4.46
C MET A 82 -18.73 -3.28 3.32
N THR A 83 -17.46 -3.12 2.95
CA THR A 83 -17.02 -2.30 1.82
C THR A 83 -15.92 -3.00 1.05
N ASN A 84 -15.78 -2.68 -0.24
CA ASN A 84 -14.67 -3.18 -1.03
C ASN A 84 -13.40 -2.39 -0.68
N ILE A 85 -12.42 -3.08 -0.09
CA ILE A 85 -11.17 -2.48 0.40
C ILE A 85 -10.06 -2.41 -0.67
N LYS A 86 -10.29 -3.00 -1.86
CA LYS A 86 -9.35 -3.00 -2.99
C LYS A 86 -7.93 -3.37 -2.56
N SER A 87 -6.95 -2.50 -2.81
CA SER A 87 -5.54 -2.80 -2.56
C SER A 87 -5.15 -2.91 -1.09
N VAL A 88 -6.01 -2.55 -0.14
CA VAL A 88 -5.79 -2.85 1.29
C VAL A 88 -5.70 -4.37 1.50
N SER A 89 -6.35 -5.19 0.66
CA SER A 89 -6.21 -6.65 0.71
C SER A 89 -4.76 -7.13 0.61
N LYS A 90 -3.85 -6.37 -0.02
CA LYS A 90 -2.44 -6.74 -0.14
C LYS A 90 -1.74 -6.79 1.22
N SER A 91 -2.08 -5.89 2.15
CA SER A 91 -1.55 -5.92 3.51
C SER A 91 -2.04 -7.15 4.28
N ILE A 92 -3.28 -7.58 4.03
CA ILE A 92 -3.83 -8.83 4.61
C ILE A 92 -3.09 -10.04 4.05
N ILE A 93 -2.82 -10.08 2.74
CA ILE A 93 -2.03 -11.14 2.11
C ILE A 93 -0.62 -11.20 2.72
N SER A 94 0.06 -10.05 2.88
CA SER A 94 1.37 -10.00 3.52
C SER A 94 1.35 -10.53 4.96
N LEU A 95 0.31 -10.21 5.73
CA LEU A 95 0.12 -10.76 7.08
C LEU A 95 -0.06 -12.28 7.05
N LEU A 96 -0.90 -12.79 6.14
CA LEU A 96 -1.14 -14.23 6.00
C LEU A 96 0.14 -14.99 5.59
N VAL A 97 0.99 -14.40 4.74
CA VAL A 97 2.30 -14.98 4.40
C VAL A 97 3.20 -15.02 5.64
N GLY A 98 3.22 -13.97 6.46
CA GLY A 98 3.95 -13.97 7.73
C GLY A 98 3.51 -15.10 8.67
N ILE A 99 2.19 -15.30 8.81
CA ILE A 99 1.62 -16.40 9.61
C ILE A 99 2.00 -17.77 9.01
N ALA A 100 1.95 -17.92 7.69
CA ALA A 100 2.33 -19.18 7.02
C ALA A 100 3.82 -19.51 7.21
N ILE A 101 4.69 -18.51 7.27
CA ILE A 101 6.10 -18.69 7.61
C ILE A 101 6.24 -19.13 9.07
N GLU A 102 5.56 -18.45 10.01
CA GLU A 102 5.58 -18.80 11.43
C GLU A 102 5.11 -20.24 11.70
N GLN A 103 4.11 -20.70 10.94
CA GLN A 103 3.56 -22.06 11.02
C GLN A 103 4.38 -23.12 10.27
N GLY A 104 5.46 -22.73 9.58
CA GLY A 104 6.32 -23.64 8.82
C GLY A 104 5.73 -24.14 7.50
N HIS A 105 4.67 -23.50 6.99
CA HIS A 105 4.12 -23.78 5.65
C HIS A 105 4.96 -23.17 4.53
N LEU A 106 5.69 -22.09 4.85
CA LEU A 106 6.65 -21.44 3.96
C LEU A 106 8.02 -21.40 4.65
N GLN A 107 9.09 -21.63 3.90
CA GLN A 107 10.46 -21.64 4.45
C GLN A 107 10.95 -20.24 4.83
N GLY A 108 10.36 -19.21 4.21
CA GLY A 108 10.69 -17.81 4.45
C GLY A 108 10.44 -16.97 3.19
N VAL A 109 10.65 -15.66 3.30
CA VAL A 109 10.41 -14.74 2.18
C VAL A 109 11.38 -14.92 1.00
N GLN A 110 12.53 -15.54 1.24
CA GLN A 110 13.54 -15.83 0.20
C GLN A 110 13.25 -17.12 -0.58
N GLN A 111 12.19 -17.83 -0.23
CA GLN A 111 11.78 -19.02 -0.97
C GLN A 111 11.40 -18.64 -2.41
N SER A 112 11.86 -19.44 -3.37
CA SER A 112 11.66 -19.25 -4.80
C SER A 112 10.23 -19.60 -5.20
N ILE A 113 9.64 -18.84 -6.13
CA ILE A 113 8.33 -19.18 -6.71
C ILE A 113 8.40 -20.47 -7.55
N GLY A 114 9.60 -20.84 -8.04
CA GLY A 114 9.86 -22.07 -8.77
C GLY A 114 9.48 -23.32 -7.98
N ASP A 115 9.61 -23.28 -6.65
CA ASP A 115 9.26 -24.38 -5.76
C ASP A 115 7.75 -24.66 -5.73
N PHE A 116 6.92 -23.64 -6.01
CA PHE A 116 5.46 -23.74 -5.98
C PHE A 116 4.83 -24.05 -7.33
N PHE A 117 5.54 -23.77 -8.42
CA PHE A 117 5.05 -23.98 -9.79
C PHE A 117 5.95 -24.90 -10.64
N PRO A 118 6.34 -26.09 -10.13
CA PRO A 118 7.30 -26.97 -10.81
C PRO A 118 6.81 -27.42 -12.19
N ASP A 119 5.52 -27.75 -12.34
CA ASP A 119 4.96 -28.19 -13.63
C ASP A 119 4.89 -27.06 -14.66
N TYR A 120 4.65 -25.82 -14.22
CA TYR A 120 4.64 -24.66 -15.11
C TYR A 120 6.03 -24.47 -15.73
N PHE A 121 7.07 -24.46 -14.89
CA PHE A 121 8.44 -24.20 -15.35
C PHE A 121 9.10 -25.42 -16.02
N LYS A 122 8.66 -26.64 -15.71
CA LYS A 122 9.07 -27.84 -16.46
C LYS A 122 8.72 -27.70 -17.95
N ASN A 123 7.54 -27.17 -18.25
CA ASN A 123 7.07 -26.97 -19.63
C ASN A 123 7.51 -25.64 -20.24
N ARG A 124 7.88 -24.66 -19.40
CA ARG A 124 8.31 -23.31 -19.80
C ARG A 124 9.54 -22.90 -19.01
N PRO A 125 10.73 -23.46 -19.31
CA PRO A 125 11.94 -23.16 -18.55
C PRO A 125 12.30 -21.68 -18.63
N ASP A 126 12.41 -21.03 -17.49
CA ASP A 126 12.77 -19.62 -17.34
C ASP A 126 13.43 -19.42 -15.97
N ALA A 127 14.76 -19.49 -15.94
CA ALA A 127 15.53 -19.47 -14.70
C ALA A 127 15.38 -18.15 -13.94
N GLU A 128 15.23 -17.02 -14.65
CA GLU A 128 15.05 -15.71 -14.02
C GLU A 128 13.70 -15.63 -13.31
N LYS A 129 12.62 -16.10 -13.96
CA LYS A 129 11.31 -16.15 -13.30
C LYS A 129 11.23 -17.17 -12.19
N GLN A 130 11.89 -18.32 -12.33
CA GLN A 130 11.98 -19.30 -11.25
C GLN A 130 12.64 -18.68 -10.02
N ALA A 131 13.69 -17.87 -10.21
CA ALA A 131 14.43 -17.25 -9.11
C ALA A 131 13.68 -16.12 -8.38
N ILE A 132 12.53 -15.65 -8.89
CA ILE A 132 11.69 -14.68 -8.18
C ILE A 132 11.34 -15.25 -6.80
N THR A 133 11.48 -14.44 -5.76
CA THR A 133 11.18 -14.84 -4.38
C THR A 133 9.81 -14.37 -3.93
N ILE A 134 9.29 -14.93 -2.83
CA ILE A 134 8.09 -14.43 -2.15
C ILE A 134 8.26 -12.95 -1.77
N GLN A 135 9.46 -12.53 -1.34
CA GLN A 135 9.77 -11.13 -1.02
C GLN A 135 9.53 -10.23 -2.24
N ASP A 136 9.96 -10.65 -3.43
CA ASP A 136 9.77 -9.88 -4.65
C ASP A 136 8.29 -9.74 -5.02
N LEU A 137 7.47 -10.77 -4.75
CA LEU A 137 6.02 -10.68 -4.94
C LEU A 137 5.37 -9.69 -3.98
N LEU A 138 5.67 -9.80 -2.68
CA LEU A 138 5.10 -8.97 -1.61
C LEU A 138 5.50 -7.49 -1.74
N THR A 139 6.71 -7.23 -2.24
CA THR A 139 7.23 -5.87 -2.46
C THR A 139 6.98 -5.36 -3.89
N MET A 140 6.33 -6.16 -4.74
CA MET A 140 6.08 -5.86 -6.16
C MET A 140 7.37 -5.55 -6.96
N ARG A 141 8.45 -6.25 -6.65
CA ARG A 141 9.78 -6.19 -7.31
C ARG A 141 10.07 -7.44 -8.16
N ALA A 142 9.04 -8.20 -8.52
CA ALA A 142 9.19 -9.42 -9.30
C ALA A 142 9.64 -9.23 -10.76
N GLY A 143 9.76 -7.98 -11.23
CA GLY A 143 10.16 -7.68 -12.61
C GLY A 143 9.10 -7.94 -13.69
N LEU A 144 8.00 -8.62 -13.34
CA LEU A 144 6.92 -8.98 -14.28
C LEU A 144 6.09 -7.76 -14.71
N ALA A 145 5.77 -7.69 -16.01
CA ALA A 145 4.92 -6.64 -16.55
C ALA A 145 3.56 -6.57 -15.83
N SER A 146 3.22 -5.39 -15.33
CA SER A 146 2.06 -5.15 -14.45
C SER A 146 0.73 -5.70 -15.00
N THR A 147 -0.04 -6.31 -14.11
CA THR A 147 -1.45 -6.72 -14.31
C THR A 147 -2.44 -5.71 -13.71
N SER A 148 -1.98 -4.52 -13.31
CA SER A 148 -2.83 -3.44 -12.78
C SER A 148 -3.30 -2.49 -13.89
N ARG A 149 -4.17 -1.53 -13.52
CA ARG A 149 -4.67 -0.47 -14.40
C ARG A 149 -5.32 -1.07 -15.66
N HIS A 150 -4.87 -0.69 -16.85
CA HIS A 150 -5.42 -1.16 -18.12
C HIS A 150 -5.25 -2.67 -18.33
N ASN A 151 -4.33 -3.33 -17.61
CA ASN A 151 -4.14 -4.78 -17.69
C ASN A 151 -5.03 -5.56 -16.71
N TYR A 152 -5.68 -4.89 -15.76
CA TYR A 152 -6.47 -5.55 -14.70
C TYR A 152 -7.61 -6.39 -15.27
N GLY A 153 -8.39 -5.82 -16.21
CA GLY A 153 -9.51 -6.53 -16.84
C GLY A 153 -9.08 -7.81 -17.54
N ARG A 154 -7.95 -7.77 -18.27
CA ARG A 154 -7.43 -8.94 -18.99
C ARG A 154 -6.97 -10.05 -18.04
N TRP A 155 -6.40 -9.67 -16.89
CA TRP A 155 -5.98 -10.63 -15.88
C TRP A 155 -7.17 -11.29 -15.18
N VAL A 156 -8.14 -10.51 -14.66
CA VAL A 156 -9.27 -11.09 -13.92
C VAL A 156 -10.23 -11.90 -14.78
N LEU A 157 -10.25 -11.65 -16.10
CA LEU A 157 -11.02 -12.41 -17.09
C LEU A 157 -10.24 -13.59 -17.70
N SER A 158 -8.98 -13.80 -17.31
CA SER A 158 -8.21 -14.94 -17.78
C SER A 158 -8.67 -16.24 -17.12
N ASP A 159 -8.50 -17.37 -17.82
CA ASP A 159 -8.92 -18.69 -17.34
C ASP A 159 -8.11 -19.15 -16.11
N ASN A 160 -6.83 -18.78 -16.06
CA ASN A 160 -5.93 -19.10 -14.95
C ASN A 160 -5.10 -17.87 -14.58
N TRP A 161 -5.41 -17.29 -13.43
CA TRP A 161 -4.79 -16.05 -12.96
C TRP A 161 -3.30 -16.20 -12.64
N ALA A 162 -2.88 -17.36 -12.13
CA ALA A 162 -1.49 -17.62 -11.79
C ALA A 162 -0.65 -17.75 -13.07
N GLU A 163 -1.09 -18.60 -14.01
CA GLU A 163 -0.42 -18.74 -15.31
C GLU A 163 -0.39 -17.41 -16.07
N TYR A 164 -1.45 -16.61 -16.01
CA TYR A 164 -1.48 -15.29 -16.64
C TYR A 164 -0.39 -14.36 -16.08
N VAL A 165 -0.18 -14.35 -14.77
CA VAL A 165 0.88 -13.56 -14.11
C VAL A 165 2.26 -14.11 -14.45
N LEU A 166 2.47 -15.43 -14.37
CA LEU A 166 3.73 -16.08 -14.70
C LEU A 166 4.12 -15.90 -16.18
N ALA A 167 3.14 -15.80 -17.07
CA ALA A 167 3.35 -15.59 -18.51
C ALA A 167 3.71 -14.13 -18.86
N ARG A 168 3.58 -13.18 -17.93
CA ARG A 168 3.96 -11.78 -18.18
C ARG A 168 5.45 -11.70 -18.52
N PRO A 169 5.87 -10.87 -19.49
CA PRO A 169 7.28 -10.66 -19.77
C PRO A 169 7.96 -9.97 -18.58
N LEU A 170 9.26 -10.24 -18.38
CA LEU A 170 10.10 -9.44 -17.50
C LEU A 170 10.35 -8.08 -18.18
N VAL A 171 10.07 -7.00 -17.47
CA VAL A 171 10.32 -5.61 -17.87
C VAL A 171 11.32 -4.92 -16.95
N GLU A 172 11.70 -5.61 -15.87
CA GLU A 172 12.71 -5.24 -14.89
C GLU A 172 13.31 -6.55 -14.33
N GLN A 173 14.49 -6.46 -13.74
CA GLN A 173 15.13 -7.57 -13.04
C GLN A 173 14.35 -7.94 -11.76
N PRO A 174 14.20 -9.24 -11.43
CA PRO A 174 13.72 -9.66 -10.12
C PRO A 174 14.52 -9.02 -8.99
N GLY A 175 13.83 -8.50 -7.98
CA GLY A 175 14.45 -7.74 -6.89
C GLY A 175 14.87 -6.32 -7.27
N GLY A 176 14.63 -5.87 -8.50
CA GLY A 176 14.91 -4.52 -8.99
C GLY A 176 13.85 -3.48 -8.59
N GLU A 177 13.56 -2.53 -9.48
CA GLU A 177 12.58 -1.48 -9.21
C GLU A 177 11.15 -2.01 -9.01
N MET A 178 10.37 -1.24 -8.25
CA MET A 178 8.98 -1.60 -7.98
C MET A 178 8.11 -1.44 -9.23
N VAL A 179 7.48 -2.54 -9.66
CA VAL A 179 6.46 -2.55 -10.71
C VAL A 179 5.10 -2.85 -10.08
N TYR A 180 4.34 -1.80 -9.76
CA TYR A 180 3.03 -1.96 -9.09
C TYR A 180 2.09 -2.87 -9.89
N SER A 181 1.73 -4.02 -9.32
CA SER A 181 1.01 -5.09 -10.03
C SER A 181 0.12 -5.85 -9.06
N THR A 182 -1.18 -5.92 -9.35
CA THR A 182 -2.14 -6.57 -8.46
C THR A 182 -1.98 -8.08 -8.51
N GLY A 183 -1.84 -8.66 -9.69
CA GLY A 183 -1.60 -10.09 -9.87
C GLY A 183 -0.27 -10.54 -9.28
N THR A 184 0.77 -9.71 -9.27
CA THR A 184 2.05 -10.06 -8.62
C THR A 184 1.88 -10.31 -7.12
N THR A 185 1.05 -9.52 -6.43
CA THR A 185 0.77 -9.77 -5.00
C THR A 185 -0.24 -10.91 -4.76
N HIS A 186 -0.98 -11.36 -5.78
CA HIS A 186 -1.96 -12.46 -5.66
C HIS A 186 -1.41 -13.82 -6.12
N LEU A 187 -0.29 -13.82 -6.83
CA LEU A 187 0.46 -15.03 -7.18
C LEU A 187 1.04 -15.65 -5.91
#